data_AF-A0A368CY84-F1
#
_entry.id   AF-A0A368CY84-F1
#
_cell.length_a   1.000
_cell.length_b   1.000
_cell.length_c   1.000
_cell.angle_alpha   90.00
_cell.angle_beta   90.00
_cell.angle_gamma   90.00
#
_symmetry.space_group_name_H-M   'P 1'
#
loop_
_entity.id
_entity.type
_entity.pdbx_description
1 polymer ?
#
loop_
_entity_poly.entity_id
_entity_poly.type
_entity_poly.pdbx_seq_one_letter_code
_entity_poly.pdbx_strand_id
1 'polypeptide(L)'
;MSNRKPHTFSKEEKAKYNASRDPDYRHLSCHAPWRSLYFGIQGSISMCCYNQKDLLGYYGQGPSILDLWRGEKAQSIRREFSNRQMAEGCSRCAQLIKQNNVEGLLAKKYDSANSPVPSSWIPKWYAKGNLTPDYPEVLEFETGNRCNLACVMCNEACSSTIRSNMGLPPMKEAYNDAFIQEIKTLLPHIKSAHFFGGEPFLIRHYLEIWEAIIAVNPRIVSHVSTNGTILNGRVRSIIAGHPMNLSISMDAFSKEVYEKIRINGDYEALRKNIDYFLSIKEDLDNLSITACVMPINAMDIIHLVSFCQEHRINVFFNTVFEPREHSLRSMKNDDLAEVLHHYEDYQKVLEDEDAGLSINKRRFNGLIEQIRILLKEDDDANHVQAPLSDKEVFRAWKQTLSNRSAEIEAVTSRSVAKAAKVALQKIFEALPSHSLKKTFNDEIGRAPVKTLITRLTENDWKTLHNEFVAGFDEN
;
A
#
# COMPACT_ATOMS: atom_id res chain seq x y z
N MET A 1 -21.73 -0.55 -19.98
CA MET A 1 -20.27 -0.82 -20.09
C MET A 1 -19.56 0.38 -19.47
N SER A 2 -18.76 0.19 -18.42
CA SER A 2 -18.14 1.32 -17.71
C SER A 2 -16.99 1.92 -18.55
N ASN A 3 -16.85 3.24 -18.56
CA ASN A 3 -15.82 4.01 -19.27
C ASN A 3 -14.38 3.85 -18.69
N ARG A 4 -14.10 2.75 -17.99
CA ARG A 4 -12.80 2.51 -17.37
C ARG A 4 -11.74 2.24 -18.42
N LYS A 5 -10.59 2.91 -18.30
CA LYS A 5 -9.43 2.68 -19.16
C LYS A 5 -8.44 1.76 -18.45
N PRO A 6 -8.33 0.47 -18.85
CA PRO A 6 -7.34 -0.42 -18.29
C PRO A 6 -5.92 0.03 -18.63
N HIS A 7 -4.94 -0.35 -17.81
CA HIS A 7 -3.52 -0.12 -18.12
C HIS A 7 -3.10 -1.03 -19.28
N THR A 8 -2.45 -0.42 -20.27
CA THR A 8 -1.85 -1.10 -21.41
C THR A 8 -0.34 -1.17 -21.25
N PHE A 9 0.26 -2.24 -21.77
CA PHE A 9 1.69 -2.51 -21.72
C PHE A 9 2.22 -2.83 -23.12
N SER A 10 3.44 -2.40 -23.41
CA SER A 10 4.18 -2.74 -24.63
C SER A 10 4.48 -4.25 -24.69
N LYS A 11 4.90 -4.75 -25.86
CA LYS A 11 5.31 -6.16 -26.00
C LYS A 11 6.52 -6.47 -25.11
N GLU A 12 7.45 -5.54 -24.98
CA GLU A 12 8.67 -5.69 -24.17
C GLU A 12 8.35 -5.73 -22.67
N GLU A 13 7.52 -4.80 -22.19
CA GLU A 13 7.08 -4.75 -20.78
C GLU A 13 6.38 -6.06 -20.37
N LYS A 14 5.49 -6.57 -21.23
CA LYS A 14 4.83 -7.87 -21.00
C LYS A 14 5.82 -9.03 -21.00
N ALA A 15 6.80 -9.02 -21.91
CA ALA A 15 7.81 -10.08 -22.00
C ALA A 15 8.68 -10.12 -20.74
N LYS A 16 9.18 -8.97 -20.26
CA LYS A 16 9.98 -8.89 -19.03
C LYS A 16 9.18 -9.29 -17.80
N TYR A 17 7.94 -8.79 -17.65
CA TYR A 17 7.07 -9.19 -16.55
C TYR A 17 6.86 -10.71 -16.55
N ASN A 18 6.51 -11.30 -17.69
CA ASN A 18 6.29 -12.74 -17.80
C ASN A 18 7.58 -13.55 -17.63
N ALA A 19 8.75 -13.05 -18.04
CA ALA A 19 10.03 -13.72 -17.83
C ALA A 19 10.35 -13.91 -16.33
N SER A 20 9.85 -13.00 -15.49
CA SER A 20 10.00 -13.08 -14.03
C SER A 20 9.01 -14.01 -13.32
N ARG A 21 8.08 -14.64 -14.07
CA ARG A 21 6.97 -15.46 -13.54
C ARG A 21 7.09 -16.89 -14.05
N ASP A 22 6.56 -17.83 -13.27
CA ASP A 22 6.43 -19.22 -13.71
C ASP A 22 5.51 -19.32 -14.95
N PRO A 23 5.92 -20.09 -16.00
CA PRO A 23 5.15 -20.30 -17.23
C PRO A 23 3.66 -20.57 -17.04
N ASP A 24 3.28 -21.35 -16.04
CA ASP A 24 1.89 -21.77 -15.81
C ASP A 24 0.98 -20.60 -15.40
N TYR A 25 1.56 -19.50 -14.92
CA TYR A 25 0.84 -18.33 -14.39
C TYR A 25 0.77 -17.16 -15.38
N ARG A 26 1.43 -17.27 -16.53
CA ARG A 26 1.52 -16.17 -17.53
C ARG A 26 0.22 -15.93 -18.30
N HIS A 27 -0.82 -16.72 -18.08
CA HIS A 27 -2.09 -16.66 -18.81
C HIS A 27 -2.99 -15.48 -18.36
N LEU A 28 -2.80 -14.97 -17.13
CA LEU A 28 -3.46 -13.79 -16.56
C LEU A 28 -2.44 -12.69 -16.20
N SER A 29 -2.91 -11.44 -16.11
CA SER A 29 -2.09 -10.30 -15.64
C SER A 29 -1.86 -10.34 -14.12
N CYS A 30 -2.81 -10.88 -13.36
CA CYS A 30 -2.78 -11.04 -11.90
C CYS A 30 -3.81 -12.10 -11.47
N HIS A 31 -3.51 -12.86 -10.41
CA HIS A 31 -4.40 -13.89 -9.86
C HIS A 31 -5.22 -13.43 -8.64
N ALA A 32 -4.96 -12.23 -8.09
CA ALA A 32 -5.64 -11.73 -6.90
C ALA A 32 -7.18 -11.81 -6.97
N PRO A 33 -7.86 -11.44 -8.08
CA PRO A 33 -9.33 -11.49 -8.16
C PRO A 33 -9.97 -12.87 -7.99
N TRP A 34 -9.18 -13.95 -8.10
CA TRP A 34 -9.65 -15.33 -7.92
C TRP A 34 -9.15 -15.97 -6.63
N ARG A 35 -8.26 -15.30 -5.88
CA ARG A 35 -7.58 -15.91 -4.74
C ARG A 35 -7.70 -15.12 -3.44
N SER A 36 -7.71 -13.79 -3.50
CA SER A 36 -7.52 -12.96 -2.30
C SER A 36 -8.72 -12.09 -1.95
N LEU A 37 -8.97 -11.95 -0.65
CA LEU A 37 -9.75 -10.86 -0.07
C LEU A 37 -8.85 -10.01 0.81
N TYR A 38 -8.91 -8.70 0.61
CA TYR A 38 -8.23 -7.70 1.44
C TYR A 38 -9.24 -6.94 2.29
N PHE A 39 -8.92 -6.75 3.56
CA PHE A 39 -9.70 -6.04 4.57
C PHE A 39 -8.91 -4.80 5.04
N GLY A 40 -9.36 -3.60 4.69
CA GLY A 40 -8.68 -2.33 5.02
C GLY A 40 -9.18 -1.68 6.31
N ILE A 41 -8.40 -0.74 6.87
CA ILE A 41 -8.55 -0.22 8.25
C ILE A 41 -9.96 0.31 8.54
N GLN A 42 -10.62 0.89 7.54
CA GLN A 42 -11.96 1.48 7.66
C GLN A 42 -13.11 0.54 7.25
N GLY A 43 -12.86 -0.77 7.20
CA GLY A 43 -13.86 -1.76 6.86
C GLY A 43 -14.00 -2.01 5.36
N SER A 44 -13.18 -1.37 4.51
CA SER A 44 -13.22 -1.61 3.06
C SER A 44 -12.81 -3.05 2.75
N ILE A 45 -13.51 -3.66 1.80
CA ILE A 45 -13.21 -5.02 1.32
C ILE A 45 -12.88 -4.91 -0.17
N SER A 46 -11.72 -5.43 -0.58
CA SER A 46 -11.29 -5.49 -1.98
C SER A 46 -10.61 -6.84 -2.27
N MET A 47 -10.08 -7.01 -3.49
CA MET A 47 -9.37 -8.23 -3.90
C MET A 47 -7.84 -8.14 -3.71
N CYS A 48 -7.31 -6.97 -3.32
CA CYS A 48 -5.88 -6.68 -3.19
C CYS A 48 -5.67 -5.28 -2.57
N CYS A 49 -4.60 -5.10 -1.79
CA CYS A 49 -4.31 -3.83 -1.12
C CYS A 49 -3.97 -2.66 -2.07
N TYR A 50 -3.48 -2.92 -3.30
CA TYR A 50 -3.17 -1.86 -4.27
C TYR A 50 -4.40 -1.37 -5.05
N ASN A 51 -5.38 -2.24 -5.30
CA ASN A 51 -6.58 -1.85 -6.01
C ASN A 51 -7.69 -1.46 -5.05
N GLN A 52 -7.60 -0.22 -4.55
CA GLN A 52 -8.62 0.37 -3.67
C GLN A 52 -9.73 1.12 -4.44
N LYS A 53 -9.64 1.21 -5.78
CA LYS A 53 -10.73 1.74 -6.61
C LYS A 53 -11.86 0.71 -6.78
N ASP A 54 -11.50 -0.56 -6.87
CA ASP A 54 -12.43 -1.66 -7.11
C ASP A 54 -12.81 -2.39 -5.81
N LEU A 55 -13.41 -1.66 -4.88
CA LEU A 55 -13.94 -2.23 -3.63
C LEU A 55 -15.07 -3.20 -3.91
N LEU A 56 -15.17 -4.32 -3.20
CA LEU A 56 -16.36 -5.18 -3.20
C LEU A 56 -17.48 -4.58 -2.35
N GLY A 57 -17.13 -3.99 -1.21
CA GLY A 57 -18.07 -3.38 -0.28
C GLY A 57 -17.36 -2.89 0.98
N TYR A 58 -18.15 -2.59 2.01
CA TYR A 58 -17.68 -2.30 3.35
C TYR A 58 -18.28 -3.30 4.34
N TYR A 59 -17.46 -3.79 5.27
CA TYR A 59 -17.89 -4.67 6.33
C TYR A 59 -19.03 -4.04 7.14
N GLY A 60 -20.06 -4.84 7.46
CA GLY A 60 -21.22 -4.41 8.24
C GLY A 60 -22.22 -3.49 7.51
N GLN A 61 -22.01 -3.18 6.23
CA GLN A 61 -22.90 -2.30 5.45
C GLN A 61 -23.71 -3.02 4.35
N GLY A 62 -23.76 -4.36 4.39
CA GLY A 62 -24.38 -5.12 3.32
C GLY A 62 -24.32 -6.63 3.51
N PRO A 63 -24.19 -7.39 2.41
CA PRO A 63 -24.09 -8.86 2.44
C PRO A 63 -22.88 -9.35 3.25
N SER A 64 -22.88 -10.65 3.55
CA SER A 64 -21.71 -11.32 4.17
C SER A 64 -20.46 -11.17 3.31
N ILE A 65 -19.27 -11.35 3.90
CA ILE A 65 -17.97 -11.43 3.23
C ILE A 65 -18.03 -12.44 2.08
N LEU A 66 -18.66 -13.59 2.30
CA LEU A 66 -18.78 -14.65 1.30
C LEU A 66 -19.73 -14.25 0.16
N ASP A 67 -20.82 -13.54 0.47
CA ASP A 67 -21.72 -13.01 -0.56
C ASP A 67 -21.05 -11.91 -1.39
N LEU A 68 -20.24 -11.05 -0.77
CA LEU A 68 -19.44 -10.05 -1.50
C LEU A 68 -18.45 -10.73 -2.46
N TRP A 69 -17.82 -11.82 -2.03
CA TRP A 69 -16.90 -12.63 -2.85
C TRP A 69 -17.58 -13.30 -4.06
N ARG A 70 -18.83 -13.75 -3.87
CA ARG A 70 -19.64 -14.41 -4.91
C ARG A 70 -20.44 -13.43 -5.76
N GLY A 71 -20.64 -12.22 -5.29
CA GLY A 71 -21.52 -11.21 -5.86
C GLY A 71 -21.08 -10.66 -7.22
N GLU A 72 -22.00 -9.98 -7.88
CA GLU A 72 -21.84 -9.46 -9.24
C GLU A 72 -20.60 -8.58 -9.42
N LYS A 73 -20.26 -7.77 -8.40
CA LYS A 73 -19.11 -6.87 -8.42
C LYS A 73 -17.78 -7.64 -8.51
N ALA A 74 -17.63 -8.69 -7.70
CA ALA A 74 -16.48 -9.59 -7.78
C ALA A 74 -16.40 -10.26 -9.16
N GLN A 75 -17.54 -10.71 -9.72
CA GLN A 75 -17.56 -11.31 -11.06
C GLN A 75 -17.20 -10.32 -12.16
N SER A 76 -17.61 -9.06 -12.02
CA SER A 76 -17.24 -8.01 -12.97
C SER A 76 -15.73 -7.77 -12.99
N ILE A 77 -15.10 -7.68 -11.82
CA ILE A 77 -13.65 -7.51 -11.70
C ILE A 77 -12.92 -8.72 -12.32
N ARG A 78 -13.36 -9.95 -12.04
CA ARG A 78 -12.78 -11.16 -12.65
C ARG A 78 -12.83 -11.12 -14.18
N ARG A 79 -13.96 -10.71 -14.77
CA ARG A 79 -14.09 -10.57 -16.24
C ARG A 79 -13.12 -9.53 -16.83
N GLU A 80 -12.81 -8.45 -16.12
CA GLU A 80 -11.86 -7.44 -16.59
C GLU A 80 -10.42 -8.00 -16.68
N PHE A 81 -9.98 -8.78 -15.68
CA PHE A 81 -8.63 -9.35 -15.65
C PHE A 81 -8.43 -10.51 -16.63
N SER A 82 -9.50 -11.21 -17.03
CA SER A 82 -9.45 -12.29 -18.03
C SER A 82 -8.95 -11.82 -19.41
N ASN A 83 -9.02 -10.52 -19.70
CA ASN A 83 -8.51 -9.93 -20.94
C ASN A 83 -7.00 -9.60 -20.92
N ARG A 84 -6.25 -10.09 -19.91
CA ARG A 84 -4.80 -9.84 -19.72
C ARG A 84 -4.44 -8.36 -19.58
N GLN A 85 -5.36 -7.58 -19.06
CA GLN A 85 -5.17 -6.17 -18.75
C GLN A 85 -5.17 -5.97 -17.24
N MET A 86 -4.50 -4.90 -16.77
CA MET A 86 -4.61 -4.48 -15.38
C MET A 86 -5.72 -3.43 -15.26
N ALA A 87 -6.64 -3.61 -14.33
CA ALA A 87 -7.73 -2.65 -14.09
C ALA A 87 -7.17 -1.27 -13.72
N GLU A 88 -7.96 -0.20 -13.92
CA GLU A 88 -7.53 1.19 -13.69
C GLU A 88 -6.92 1.41 -12.28
N GLY A 89 -7.48 0.75 -11.26
CA GLY A 89 -6.99 0.79 -9.88
C GLY A 89 -5.64 0.10 -9.63
N CYS A 90 -5.03 -0.53 -10.63
CA CYS A 90 -3.75 -1.22 -10.52
C CYS A 90 -2.54 -0.32 -10.89
N SER A 91 -2.66 1.00 -10.77
CA SER A 91 -1.66 1.96 -11.23
C SER A 91 -0.26 1.74 -10.64
N ARG A 92 -0.17 1.40 -9.35
CA ARG A 92 1.11 1.09 -8.68
C ARG A 92 1.81 -0.10 -9.31
N CYS A 93 1.07 -1.18 -9.57
CA CYS A 93 1.61 -2.35 -10.27
C CYS A 93 2.02 -2.01 -11.71
N ALA A 94 1.19 -1.23 -12.41
CA ALA A 94 1.49 -0.81 -13.78
C ALA A 94 2.77 0.05 -13.85
N GLN A 95 2.98 0.93 -12.88
CA GLN A 95 4.17 1.77 -12.78
C GLN A 95 5.44 0.93 -12.56
N LEU A 96 5.41 -0.03 -11.63
CA LEU A 96 6.55 -0.92 -11.38
C LEU A 96 6.94 -1.75 -12.63
N ILE A 97 5.96 -2.21 -13.41
CA ILE A 97 6.22 -2.89 -14.69
C ILE A 97 6.91 -1.94 -15.68
N LYS A 98 6.41 -0.71 -15.82
CA LYS A 98 7.00 0.32 -16.71
C LYS A 98 8.42 0.71 -16.28
N GLN A 99 8.68 0.73 -14.98
CA GLN A 99 9.99 1.00 -14.38
C GLN A 99 10.91 -0.23 -14.34
N ASN A 100 10.50 -1.35 -14.93
CA ASN A 100 11.26 -2.61 -14.92
C ASN A 100 11.58 -3.18 -13.52
N ASN A 101 10.89 -2.70 -12.48
CA ASN A 101 11.00 -3.22 -11.11
C ASN A 101 9.96 -4.35 -10.91
N VAL A 102 10.11 -5.42 -11.69
CA VAL A 102 9.17 -6.56 -11.64
C VAL A 102 9.31 -7.38 -10.37
N GLU A 103 10.47 -7.37 -9.70
CA GLU A 103 10.67 -8.08 -8.43
C GLU A 103 9.94 -7.42 -7.25
N GLY A 104 9.72 -6.11 -7.28
CA GLY A 104 8.87 -5.41 -6.31
C GLY A 104 7.36 -5.54 -6.56
N LEU A 105 6.93 -6.25 -7.61
CA LEU A 105 5.54 -6.25 -8.04
C LEU A 105 4.65 -7.13 -7.16
N LEU A 106 3.67 -6.50 -6.49
CA LEU A 106 2.68 -7.21 -5.67
C LEU A 106 1.90 -8.27 -6.44
N ALA A 107 1.60 -8.05 -7.72
CA ALA A 107 0.87 -9.01 -8.54
C ALA A 107 1.54 -10.39 -8.63
N LYS A 108 2.88 -10.46 -8.57
CA LYS A 108 3.64 -11.72 -8.53
C LYS A 108 3.40 -12.52 -7.25
N LYS A 109 3.01 -11.88 -6.15
CA LYS A 109 2.74 -12.58 -4.87
C LYS A 109 1.50 -13.48 -4.95
N TYR A 110 0.60 -13.24 -5.90
CA TYR A 110 -0.57 -14.07 -6.11
C TYR A 110 -0.34 -15.22 -7.11
N ASP A 111 0.83 -15.26 -7.76
CA ASP A 111 1.26 -16.43 -8.53
C ASP A 111 1.69 -17.54 -7.56
N SER A 112 1.45 -18.81 -7.93
CA SER A 112 1.73 -19.92 -7.01
C SER A 112 3.19 -20.10 -6.69
N ALA A 113 4.08 -19.75 -7.61
CA ALA A 113 5.51 -19.93 -7.45
C ALA A 113 6.06 -19.11 -6.26
N ASN A 114 5.29 -18.14 -5.75
CA ASN A 114 5.59 -17.32 -4.57
C ASN A 114 4.57 -17.53 -3.42
N SER A 115 3.64 -18.47 -3.59
CA SER A 115 2.65 -18.87 -2.61
C SER A 115 3.13 -20.18 -1.98
N PRO A 116 3.03 -20.38 -0.65
CA PRO A 116 3.38 -21.66 -0.02
C PRO A 116 2.43 -22.81 -0.41
N VAL A 117 1.61 -22.63 -1.44
CA VAL A 117 0.64 -23.57 -1.95
C VAL A 117 1.28 -24.34 -3.11
N PRO A 118 1.41 -25.68 -3.02
CA PRO A 118 1.95 -26.48 -4.11
C PRO A 118 1.23 -26.19 -5.43
N SER A 119 1.97 -26.10 -6.54
CA SER A 119 1.38 -25.93 -7.88
C SER A 119 0.36 -27.02 -8.22
N SER A 120 0.49 -28.21 -7.62
CA SER A 120 -0.47 -29.32 -7.71
C SER A 120 -1.83 -29.04 -7.04
N TRP A 121 -1.90 -28.09 -6.12
CA TRP A 121 -3.11 -27.64 -5.44
C TRP A 121 -3.79 -26.47 -6.16
N ILE A 122 -3.27 -26.11 -7.33
CA ILE A 122 -3.86 -25.12 -8.22
C ILE A 122 -4.50 -25.88 -9.36
N PRO A 123 -5.82 -26.03 -9.31
CA PRO A 123 -6.50 -26.79 -10.31
C PRO A 123 -6.21 -26.28 -11.73
N LYS A 124 -5.84 -27.20 -12.63
CA LYS A 124 -5.59 -26.97 -14.06
C LYS A 124 -6.77 -26.29 -14.79
N TRP A 125 -7.94 -26.19 -14.15
CA TRP A 125 -9.16 -25.60 -14.70
C TRP A 125 -9.26 -24.07 -14.63
N TYR A 126 -8.39 -23.36 -13.87
CA TYR A 126 -8.37 -21.89 -13.86
C TYR A 126 -8.12 -21.26 -15.26
N ALA A 127 -7.55 -22.03 -16.18
CA ALA A 127 -7.21 -21.61 -17.55
C ALA A 127 -8.39 -21.48 -18.54
N LYS A 128 -9.65 -21.74 -18.14
CA LYS A 128 -10.81 -21.80 -19.09
C LYS A 128 -11.95 -20.79 -18.84
N GLY A 129 -11.65 -19.64 -18.26
CA GLY A 129 -12.34 -18.38 -18.57
C GLY A 129 -13.81 -18.19 -18.15
N ASN A 130 -14.38 -19.05 -17.30
CA ASN A 130 -15.79 -18.92 -16.91
C ASN A 130 -16.10 -19.37 -15.47
N LEU A 131 -15.28 -18.98 -14.48
CA LEU A 131 -15.41 -19.53 -13.12
C LEU A 131 -15.32 -18.51 -11.99
N THR A 132 -16.22 -18.73 -11.04
CA THR A 132 -16.48 -17.99 -9.82
C THR A 132 -16.10 -18.89 -8.64
N PRO A 133 -14.91 -18.75 -8.04
CA PRO A 133 -14.50 -19.63 -6.94
C PRO A 133 -15.48 -19.53 -5.77
N ASP A 134 -15.83 -20.66 -5.16
CA ASP A 134 -16.79 -20.68 -4.05
C ASP A 134 -16.25 -19.97 -2.81
N TYR A 135 -14.93 -19.97 -2.62
CA TYR A 135 -14.22 -19.37 -1.48
C TYR A 135 -12.91 -18.69 -1.93
N PRO A 136 -12.42 -17.68 -1.21
CA PRO A 136 -11.05 -17.19 -1.35
C PRO A 136 -10.06 -18.22 -0.80
N GLU A 137 -8.81 -18.14 -1.24
CA GLU A 137 -7.70 -18.94 -0.73
C GLU A 137 -6.74 -18.12 0.16
N VAL A 138 -6.78 -16.80 0.03
CA VAL A 138 -5.91 -15.86 0.71
C VAL A 138 -6.77 -14.80 1.39
N LEU A 139 -6.47 -14.51 2.65
CA LEU A 139 -7.03 -13.38 3.38
C LEU A 139 -5.91 -12.40 3.71
N GLU A 140 -6.11 -11.12 3.45
CA GLU A 140 -5.15 -10.06 3.74
C GLU A 140 -5.80 -9.04 4.67
N PHE A 141 -5.13 -8.78 5.78
CA PHE A 141 -5.65 -7.97 6.87
C PHE A 141 -4.80 -6.73 7.05
N GLU A 142 -5.42 -5.58 6.92
CA GLU A 142 -4.93 -4.28 7.37
C GLU A 142 -6.07 -3.63 8.19
N THR A 143 -6.53 -4.31 9.24
CA THR A 143 -7.80 -4.00 9.91
C THR A 143 -7.68 -3.01 11.06
N GLY A 144 -6.47 -2.52 11.35
CA GLY A 144 -6.22 -1.61 12.47
C GLY A 144 -4.92 -0.84 12.31
N ASN A 145 -4.84 0.29 13.01
CA ASN A 145 -3.65 1.15 13.03
C ASN A 145 -2.94 1.16 14.39
N ARG A 146 -3.35 0.30 15.33
CA ARG A 146 -2.74 0.25 16.67
C ARG A 146 -1.26 -0.10 16.53
N CYS A 147 -0.41 0.85 16.88
CA CYS A 147 1.04 0.76 16.77
C CYS A 147 1.67 1.47 17.95
N ASN A 148 2.86 1.05 18.34
CA ASN A 148 3.67 1.67 19.39
C ASN A 148 4.69 2.69 18.84
N LEU A 149 5.00 2.65 17.54
CA LEU A 149 6.01 3.50 16.91
C LEU A 149 5.41 4.68 16.13
N ALA A 150 6.19 5.74 15.96
CA ALA A 150 5.85 6.92 15.17
C ALA A 150 6.83 7.14 14.01
N CYS A 151 6.97 6.12 13.16
CA CYS A 151 7.97 6.11 12.10
C CYS A 151 7.80 7.28 11.12
N VAL A 152 8.90 7.89 10.66
CA VAL A 152 8.87 9.12 9.86
C VAL A 152 8.14 8.98 8.51
N MET A 153 8.14 7.78 7.92
CA MET A 153 7.41 7.50 6.68
C MET A 153 5.93 7.14 6.89
N CYS A 154 5.46 7.04 8.13
CA CYS A 154 4.08 6.73 8.46
C CYS A 154 3.26 8.00 8.70
N ASN A 155 1.93 7.87 8.64
CA ASN A 155 0.99 8.93 8.99
C ASN A 155 0.00 8.46 10.08
N GLU A 156 -0.93 9.33 10.45
CA GLU A 156 -1.92 9.10 11.51
C GLU A 156 -2.93 8.00 11.19
N ALA A 157 -3.11 7.67 9.91
CA ALA A 157 -3.96 6.56 9.49
C ALA A 157 -3.26 5.20 9.72
N CYS A 158 -1.92 5.16 9.63
CA CYS A 158 -1.14 3.93 9.78
C CYS A 158 -0.66 3.66 11.21
N SER A 159 -0.51 4.70 12.05
CA SER A 159 -0.06 4.57 13.44
C SER A 159 -0.93 5.34 14.43
N SER A 160 -1.47 4.63 15.42
CA SER A 160 -2.19 5.21 16.55
C SER A 160 -1.32 6.13 17.41
N THR A 161 0.00 5.88 17.49
CA THR A 161 0.93 6.77 18.21
C THR A 161 1.04 8.12 17.51
N ILE A 162 1.25 8.13 16.18
CA ILE A 162 1.28 9.38 15.39
C ILE A 162 -0.02 10.14 15.57
N ARG A 163 -1.15 9.43 15.43
CA ARG A 163 -2.48 10.00 15.60
C ARG A 163 -2.69 10.65 16.97
N SER A 164 -2.26 9.97 18.04
CA SER A 164 -2.33 10.49 19.40
C SER A 164 -1.43 11.71 19.60
N ASN A 165 -0.21 11.69 19.05
CA ASN A 165 0.73 12.81 19.14
C ASN A 165 0.18 14.07 18.43
N MET A 166 -0.66 13.90 17.41
CA MET A 166 -1.37 14.97 16.73
C MET A 166 -2.64 15.44 17.46
N GLY A 167 -2.98 14.87 18.63
CA GLY A 167 -4.18 15.20 19.38
C GLY A 167 -5.49 14.71 18.72
N LEU A 168 -5.41 13.79 17.75
CA LEU A 168 -6.58 13.27 17.05
C LEU A 168 -7.23 12.12 17.85
N PRO A 169 -8.58 12.02 17.87
CA PRO A 169 -9.26 10.94 18.57
C PRO A 169 -8.96 9.58 17.91
N PRO A 170 -8.94 8.46 18.66
CA PRO A 170 -8.71 7.13 18.11
C PRO A 170 -9.57 6.82 16.88
N MET A 171 -9.02 6.05 15.94
CA MET A 171 -9.81 5.60 14.79
C MET A 171 -10.95 4.70 15.26
N LYS A 172 -12.13 4.85 14.65
CA LYS A 172 -13.25 3.95 14.91
C LYS A 172 -12.90 2.55 14.40
N GLU A 173 -12.97 1.56 15.28
CA GLU A 173 -12.80 0.16 14.88
C GLU A 173 -13.95 -0.26 13.95
N ALA A 174 -13.59 -0.73 12.75
CA ALA A 174 -14.57 -1.21 11.77
C ALA A 174 -14.98 -2.67 12.01
N TYR A 175 -14.11 -3.46 12.63
CA TYR A 175 -14.24 -4.90 12.81
C TYR A 175 -14.55 -5.22 14.27
N ASN A 176 -15.42 -6.20 14.51
CA ASN A 176 -15.89 -6.60 15.83
C ASN A 176 -15.84 -8.13 15.97
N ASP A 177 -16.35 -8.67 17.08
CA ASP A 177 -16.32 -10.12 17.32
C ASP A 177 -17.09 -10.92 16.25
N ALA A 178 -18.14 -10.34 15.64
CA ALA A 178 -18.87 -10.99 14.56
C ALA A 178 -18.02 -11.15 13.29
N PHE A 179 -17.11 -10.20 13.01
CA PHE A 179 -16.11 -10.35 11.94
C PHE A 179 -15.24 -11.57 12.17
N ILE A 180 -14.76 -11.77 13.40
CA ILE A 180 -13.91 -12.93 13.74
C ILE A 180 -14.67 -14.24 13.57
N GLN A 181 -15.95 -14.28 13.95
CA GLN A 181 -16.80 -15.46 13.69
C GLN A 181 -16.98 -15.72 12.20
N GLU A 182 -17.14 -14.67 11.39
CA GLU A 182 -17.25 -14.82 9.95
C GLU A 182 -15.95 -15.33 9.33
N ILE A 183 -14.79 -14.79 9.73
CA ILE A 183 -13.47 -15.28 9.30
C ILE A 183 -13.28 -16.75 9.67
N LYS A 184 -13.69 -17.18 10.87
CA LYS A 184 -13.64 -18.59 11.30
C LYS A 184 -14.35 -19.54 10.33
N THR A 185 -15.46 -19.12 9.73
CA THR A 185 -16.18 -19.96 8.75
C THR A 185 -15.42 -20.12 7.43
N LEU A 186 -14.53 -19.18 7.10
CA LEU A 186 -13.71 -19.22 5.89
C LEU A 186 -12.43 -20.05 6.07
N LEU A 187 -11.87 -20.09 7.29
CA LEU A 187 -10.57 -20.75 7.58
C LEU A 187 -10.38 -22.16 7.01
N PRO A 188 -11.40 -23.05 6.95
CA PRO A 188 -11.26 -24.37 6.32
C PRO A 188 -10.85 -24.35 4.84
N HIS A 189 -11.08 -23.22 4.15
CA HIS A 189 -10.79 -23.02 2.73
C HIS A 189 -9.57 -22.14 2.47
N ILE A 190 -9.03 -21.50 3.52
CA ILE A 190 -7.89 -20.60 3.42
C ILE A 190 -6.58 -21.41 3.39
N LYS A 191 -5.64 -20.93 2.58
CA LYS A 191 -4.29 -21.47 2.43
C LYS A 191 -3.23 -20.51 2.99
N SER A 192 -3.45 -19.20 2.87
CA SER A 192 -2.54 -18.17 3.39
C SER A 192 -3.31 -17.01 4.02
N ALA A 193 -2.75 -16.42 5.08
CA ALA A 193 -3.28 -15.23 5.74
C ALA A 193 -2.19 -14.18 5.92
N HIS A 194 -2.38 -12.95 5.46
CA HIS A 194 -1.39 -11.88 5.54
C HIS A 194 -1.83 -10.81 6.53
N PHE A 195 -0.91 -10.35 7.38
CA PHE A 195 -1.19 -9.41 8.47
C PHE A 195 -0.27 -8.19 8.35
N PHE A 196 -0.90 -7.05 8.07
CA PHE A 196 -0.28 -5.74 7.88
C PHE A 196 -0.99 -4.67 8.74
N GLY A 197 -0.50 -3.44 8.69
CA GLY A 197 -1.13 -2.29 9.36
C GLY A 197 -0.81 -2.23 10.86
N GLY A 198 -0.61 -1.00 11.37
CA GLY A 198 -0.19 -0.78 12.74
C GLY A 198 1.06 -1.58 13.12
N GLU A 199 1.07 -2.12 14.34
CA GLU A 199 1.94 -3.23 14.75
C GLU A 199 1.06 -4.48 14.90
N PRO A 200 1.19 -5.51 14.03
CA PRO A 200 0.29 -6.65 14.03
C PRO A 200 0.11 -7.34 15.39
N PHE A 201 1.19 -7.46 16.18
CA PHE A 201 1.11 -8.11 17.50
C PHE A 201 0.43 -7.26 18.59
N LEU A 202 0.07 -6.00 18.31
CA LEU A 202 -0.75 -5.16 19.18
C LEU A 202 -2.24 -5.12 18.77
N ILE A 203 -2.59 -5.62 17.59
CA ILE A 203 -3.96 -5.60 17.09
C ILE A 203 -4.73 -6.81 17.65
N ARG A 204 -5.69 -6.54 18.55
CA ARG A 204 -6.49 -7.57 19.24
C ARG A 204 -7.05 -8.63 18.29
N HIS A 205 -7.71 -8.17 17.22
CA HIS A 205 -8.37 -9.02 16.25
C HIS A 205 -7.38 -9.95 15.52
N TYR A 206 -6.11 -9.57 15.36
CA TYR A 206 -5.10 -10.47 14.75
C TYR A 206 -4.73 -11.61 15.67
N LEU A 207 -4.55 -11.32 16.97
CA LEU A 207 -4.28 -12.35 17.98
C LEU A 207 -5.42 -13.39 18.01
N GLU A 208 -6.66 -12.93 17.94
CA GLU A 208 -7.85 -13.80 17.91
C GLU A 208 -7.97 -14.60 16.60
N ILE A 209 -7.59 -14.00 15.46
CA ILE A 209 -7.56 -14.71 14.17
C ILE A 209 -6.45 -15.77 14.17
N TRP A 210 -5.27 -15.49 14.69
CA TRP A 210 -4.20 -16.50 14.80
C TRP A 210 -4.58 -17.65 15.71
N GLU A 211 -5.20 -17.36 16.87
CA GLU A 211 -5.75 -18.40 17.75
C GLU A 211 -6.81 -19.26 17.04
N ALA A 212 -7.66 -18.62 16.22
CA ALA A 212 -8.61 -19.34 15.39
C ALA A 212 -7.94 -20.17 14.28
N ILE A 213 -6.88 -19.68 13.65
CA ILE A 213 -6.08 -20.42 12.65
C ILE A 213 -5.51 -21.68 13.29
N ILE A 214 -4.85 -21.56 14.44
CA ILE A 214 -4.26 -22.70 15.16
C ILE A 214 -5.34 -23.74 15.51
N ALA A 215 -6.52 -23.29 15.95
CA ALA A 215 -7.61 -24.18 16.35
C ALA A 215 -8.35 -24.84 15.17
N VAL A 216 -8.52 -24.14 14.04
CA VAL A 216 -9.41 -24.58 12.95
C VAL A 216 -8.63 -25.16 11.76
N ASN A 217 -7.53 -24.51 11.36
CA ASN A 217 -6.73 -24.93 10.22
C ASN A 217 -5.26 -24.52 10.41
N PRO A 218 -4.49 -25.27 11.21
CA PRO A 218 -3.09 -24.95 11.52
C PRO A 218 -2.13 -25.13 10.33
N ARG A 219 -2.65 -25.47 9.14
CA ARG A 219 -1.86 -25.53 7.89
C ARG A 219 -1.82 -24.20 7.14
N ILE A 220 -2.58 -23.20 7.58
CA ILE A 220 -2.52 -21.85 6.98
C ILE A 220 -1.16 -21.24 7.29
N VAL A 221 -0.48 -20.79 6.25
CA VAL A 221 0.77 -20.04 6.40
C VAL A 221 0.42 -18.57 6.66
N SER A 222 0.86 -18.01 7.78
CA SER A 222 0.70 -16.57 8.01
C SER A 222 1.90 -15.79 7.54
N HIS A 223 1.66 -14.67 6.86
CA HIS A 223 2.70 -13.70 6.51
C HIS A 223 2.52 -12.45 7.38
N VAL A 224 3.51 -12.11 8.18
CA VAL A 224 3.42 -11.01 9.15
C VAL A 224 4.51 -9.99 8.90
N SER A 225 4.12 -8.72 8.73
CA SER A 225 5.04 -7.59 8.68
C SER A 225 4.99 -6.83 10.01
N THR A 226 5.96 -7.07 10.87
CA THR A 226 6.05 -6.48 12.23
C THR A 226 7.21 -5.51 12.31
N ASN A 227 7.15 -4.53 13.22
CA ASN A 227 8.30 -3.71 13.59
C ASN A 227 9.28 -4.43 14.54
N GLY A 228 8.95 -5.65 14.98
CA GLY A 228 9.82 -6.52 15.76
C GLY A 228 9.90 -6.20 17.26
N THR A 229 9.19 -5.18 17.75
CA THR A 229 9.32 -4.72 19.14
C THR A 229 8.47 -5.52 20.14
N ILE A 230 7.46 -6.25 19.68
CA ILE A 230 6.52 -6.98 20.54
C ILE A 230 6.85 -8.46 20.55
N LEU A 231 7.40 -8.95 21.68
CA LEU A 231 7.77 -10.35 21.86
C LEU A 231 7.46 -10.84 23.28
N ASN A 232 6.19 -11.12 23.55
CA ASN A 232 5.72 -11.69 24.82
C ASN A 232 5.35 -13.18 24.67
N GLY A 233 4.97 -13.84 25.77
CA GLY A 233 4.60 -15.26 25.76
C GLY A 233 3.49 -15.62 24.76
N ARG A 234 2.46 -14.78 24.63
CA ARG A 234 1.36 -15.01 23.68
C ARG A 234 1.85 -14.97 22.23
N VAL A 235 2.68 -13.98 21.88
CA VAL A 235 3.29 -13.89 20.54
C VAL A 235 4.17 -15.11 20.25
N ARG A 236 4.98 -15.56 21.22
CA ARG A 236 5.79 -16.77 21.07
C ARG A 236 4.93 -18.01 20.83
N SER A 237 3.84 -18.18 21.58
CA SER A 237 2.90 -19.29 21.39
C SER A 237 2.21 -19.25 20.03
N ILE A 238 1.87 -18.06 19.52
CA ILE A 238 1.28 -17.90 18.20
C ILE A 238 2.27 -18.31 17.11
N ILE A 239 3.51 -17.78 17.17
CA ILE A 239 4.56 -18.10 16.20
C ILE A 239 4.85 -19.61 16.17
N ALA A 240 4.92 -20.26 17.34
CA ALA A 240 5.17 -21.69 17.43
C ALA A 240 3.95 -22.57 17.07
N GLY A 241 2.75 -21.98 16.97
CA GLY A 241 1.50 -22.71 16.85
C GLY A 241 1.11 -23.11 15.43
N HIS A 242 1.67 -22.46 14.40
CA HIS A 242 1.39 -22.75 12.99
C HIS A 242 2.50 -22.17 12.08
N PRO A 243 2.57 -22.56 10.80
CA PRO A 243 3.59 -22.05 9.88
C PRO A 243 3.51 -20.53 9.67
N MET A 244 4.64 -19.84 9.80
CA MET A 244 4.70 -18.39 9.75
C MET A 244 5.93 -17.86 9.00
N ASN A 245 5.67 -16.90 8.11
CA ASN A 245 6.64 -16.05 7.45
C ASN A 245 6.71 -14.71 8.19
N LEU A 246 7.85 -14.43 8.84
CA LEU A 246 8.09 -13.18 9.54
C LEU A 246 8.95 -12.23 8.70
N SER A 247 8.46 -10.99 8.58
CA SER A 247 9.21 -9.89 8.01
C SER A 247 9.35 -8.77 9.03
N ILE A 248 10.56 -8.58 9.53
CA ILE A 248 10.88 -7.58 10.53
C ILE A 248 11.23 -6.27 9.83
N SER A 249 10.51 -5.20 10.18
CA SER A 249 10.67 -3.89 9.57
C SER A 249 11.77 -3.12 10.29
N MET A 250 12.99 -3.19 9.76
CA MET A 250 14.19 -2.56 10.29
C MET A 250 14.81 -1.71 9.19
N ASP A 251 14.60 -0.39 9.26
CA ASP A 251 15.01 0.51 8.17
C ASP A 251 16.47 0.93 8.24
N ALA A 252 17.17 0.63 9.34
CA ALA A 252 18.59 0.91 9.46
C ALA A 252 19.25 -0.10 10.39
N PHE A 253 20.49 -0.46 10.05
CA PHE A 253 21.38 -1.26 10.86
C PHE A 253 22.05 -0.45 11.96
N SER A 254 22.43 0.80 11.72
CA SER A 254 23.00 1.64 12.79
C SER A 254 21.93 2.14 13.75
N LYS A 255 22.25 2.12 15.05
CA LYS A 255 21.37 2.57 16.13
C LYS A 255 20.86 3.99 15.91
N GLU A 256 21.78 4.92 15.63
CA GLU A 256 21.45 6.33 15.47
C GLU A 256 20.44 6.57 14.33
N VAL A 257 20.65 5.92 13.18
CA VAL A 257 19.74 6.08 12.04
C VAL A 257 18.41 5.38 12.30
N TYR A 258 18.43 4.18 12.92
CA TYR A 258 17.21 3.45 13.28
C TYR A 258 16.31 4.27 14.20
N GLU A 259 16.85 4.82 15.29
CA GLU A 259 16.05 5.53 16.30
C GLU A 259 15.54 6.89 15.77
N LYS A 260 16.25 7.50 14.80
CA LYS A 260 15.76 8.68 14.06
C LYS A 260 14.58 8.36 13.14
N ILE A 261 14.57 7.17 12.54
CA ILE A 261 13.52 6.75 11.60
C ILE A 261 12.31 6.18 12.33
N ARG A 262 12.56 5.25 13.25
CA ARG A 262 11.56 4.48 14.02
C ARG A 262 11.37 5.14 15.38
N ILE A 263 10.76 6.33 15.40
CA ILE A 263 10.53 7.09 16.64
C ILE A 263 9.80 6.22 17.68
N ASN A 264 10.28 6.26 18.92
CA ASN A 264 9.94 5.39 20.07
C ASN A 264 10.47 3.94 19.97
N GLY A 265 11.23 3.61 18.93
CA GLY A 265 11.95 2.35 18.85
C GLY A 265 13.19 2.38 19.74
N ASP A 266 13.45 1.27 20.41
CA ASP A 266 14.70 1.02 21.15
C ASP A 266 15.51 0.01 20.34
N TYR A 267 16.64 0.46 19.80
CA TYR A 267 17.47 -0.38 18.93
C TYR A 267 17.98 -1.63 19.67
N GLU A 268 18.41 -1.51 20.92
CA GLU A 268 18.97 -2.62 21.68
C GLU A 268 17.91 -3.66 22.01
N ALA A 269 16.70 -3.20 22.34
CA ALA A 269 15.55 -4.08 22.54
C ALA A 269 15.15 -4.80 21.25
N LEU A 270 15.14 -4.10 20.11
CA LEU A 270 14.89 -4.71 18.81
C LEU A 270 15.96 -5.77 18.49
N ARG A 271 17.25 -5.47 18.69
CA ARG A 271 18.34 -6.42 18.43
C ARG A 271 18.20 -7.70 19.25
N LYS A 272 17.86 -7.61 20.53
CA LYS A 272 17.56 -8.78 21.37
C LYS A 272 16.39 -9.61 20.82
N ASN A 273 15.35 -8.96 20.30
CA ASN A 273 14.23 -9.67 19.67
C ASN A 273 14.64 -10.32 18.34
N ILE A 274 15.48 -9.65 17.53
CA ILE A 274 16.03 -10.21 16.30
C ILE A 274 16.88 -11.45 16.61
N ASP A 275 17.72 -11.41 17.65
CA ASP A 275 18.50 -12.56 18.09
C ASP A 275 17.59 -13.75 18.45
N TYR A 276 16.45 -13.48 19.11
CA TYR A 276 15.43 -14.50 19.34
C TYR A 276 14.84 -15.04 18.02
N PHE A 277 14.42 -14.18 17.09
CA PHE A 277 13.86 -14.64 15.81
C PHE A 277 14.87 -15.45 15.00
N LEU A 278 16.14 -15.06 15.02
CA LEU A 278 17.24 -15.83 14.42
C LEU A 278 17.41 -17.19 15.09
N SER A 279 17.26 -17.28 16.42
CA SER A 279 17.37 -18.55 17.15
C SER A 279 16.27 -19.56 16.80
N ILE A 280 15.10 -19.10 16.34
CA ILE A 280 13.96 -19.93 15.93
C ILE A 280 13.77 -19.96 14.41
N LYS A 281 14.74 -19.49 13.62
CA LYS A 281 14.55 -19.27 12.17
C LYS A 281 14.21 -20.55 11.40
N GLU A 282 14.67 -21.71 11.89
CA GLU A 282 14.39 -23.02 11.29
C GLU A 282 12.97 -23.53 11.61
N ASP A 283 12.32 -22.96 12.62
CA ASP A 283 10.91 -23.22 12.95
C ASP A 283 9.96 -22.30 12.16
N LEU A 284 10.49 -21.31 11.44
CA LEU A 284 9.75 -20.40 10.58
C LEU A 284 9.81 -20.86 9.13
N ASP A 285 8.75 -20.63 8.36
CA ASP A 285 8.77 -20.88 6.92
C ASP A 285 9.73 -19.93 6.18
N ASN A 286 9.85 -18.69 6.68
CA ASN A 286 10.83 -17.71 6.22
C ASN A 286 10.97 -16.57 7.25
N LEU A 287 12.21 -16.20 7.53
CA LEU A 287 12.56 -14.97 8.25
C LEU A 287 13.19 -13.96 7.28
N SER A 288 12.78 -12.70 7.37
CA SER A 288 13.31 -11.63 6.54
C SER A 288 13.37 -10.29 7.27
N ILE A 289 14.24 -9.41 6.78
CA ILE A 289 14.23 -7.98 7.09
C ILE A 289 13.59 -7.24 5.92
N THR A 290 12.76 -6.25 6.20
CA THR A 290 12.24 -5.30 5.22
C THR A 290 12.64 -3.88 5.62
N ALA A 291 13.12 -3.10 4.65
CA ALA A 291 13.50 -1.70 4.84
C ALA A 291 12.84 -0.81 3.81
N CYS A 292 12.28 0.31 4.26
CA CYS A 292 11.92 1.45 3.40
C CYS A 292 13.19 2.23 3.09
N VAL A 293 13.60 2.26 1.81
CA VAL A 293 14.82 2.99 1.42
C VAL A 293 14.47 4.46 1.22
N MET A 294 15.19 5.32 1.94
CA MET A 294 14.93 6.76 2.10
C MET A 294 16.27 7.52 2.12
N PRO A 295 16.27 8.85 1.93
CA PRO A 295 17.51 9.64 1.99
C PRO A 295 18.30 9.42 3.30
N ILE A 296 17.59 9.35 4.44
CA ILE A 296 18.19 9.26 5.77
C ILE A 296 18.93 7.93 6.05
N ASN A 297 18.58 6.83 5.38
CA ASN A 297 19.21 5.52 5.56
C ASN A 297 19.92 5.00 4.31
N ALA A 298 19.96 5.76 3.21
CA ALA A 298 20.49 5.27 1.94
C ALA A 298 21.91 4.71 2.08
N MET A 299 22.80 5.40 2.80
CA MET A 299 24.17 4.91 3.02
C MET A 299 24.24 3.72 3.99
N ASP A 300 23.23 3.50 4.83
CA ASP A 300 23.20 2.46 5.86
C ASP A 300 22.67 1.11 5.33
N ILE A 301 21.92 1.11 4.21
CA ILE A 301 21.28 -0.08 3.62
C ILE A 301 22.27 -1.23 3.35
N ILE A 302 23.51 -0.94 2.95
CA ILE A 302 24.51 -1.98 2.68
C ILE A 302 24.78 -2.85 3.93
N HIS A 303 24.68 -2.28 5.12
CA HIS A 303 24.88 -3.01 6.37
C HIS A 303 23.71 -3.94 6.67
N LEU A 304 22.48 -3.56 6.31
CA LEU A 304 21.33 -4.47 6.38
C LEU A 304 21.48 -5.63 5.38
N VAL A 305 21.99 -5.37 4.18
CA VAL A 305 22.29 -6.44 3.20
C VAL A 305 23.32 -7.39 3.78
N SER A 306 24.45 -6.87 4.27
CA SER A 306 25.52 -7.64 4.88
C SER A 306 25.02 -8.51 6.03
N PHE A 307 24.27 -7.93 6.97
CA PHE A 307 23.66 -8.65 8.09
C PHE A 307 22.74 -9.79 7.62
N CYS A 308 21.87 -9.52 6.64
CA CYS A 308 20.97 -10.55 6.12
C CYS A 308 21.73 -11.70 5.46
N GLN A 309 22.83 -11.40 4.77
CA GLN A 309 23.68 -12.43 4.18
C GLN A 309 24.39 -13.28 5.23
N GLU A 310 25.00 -12.66 6.24
CA GLU A 310 25.68 -13.35 7.35
C GLU A 310 24.76 -14.35 8.03
N HIS A 311 23.51 -13.95 8.29
CA HIS A 311 22.53 -14.80 8.96
C HIS A 311 21.73 -15.71 8.03
N ARG A 312 21.98 -15.65 6.72
CA ARG A 312 21.25 -16.39 5.67
C ARG A 312 19.75 -16.15 5.72
N ILE A 313 19.34 -14.90 5.89
CA ILE A 313 17.94 -14.46 5.83
C ILE A 313 17.73 -13.49 4.67
N ASN A 314 16.48 -13.26 4.31
CA ASN A 314 16.12 -12.46 3.16
C ASN A 314 15.99 -10.97 3.51
N VAL A 315 16.46 -10.07 2.63
CA VAL A 315 16.20 -8.62 2.73
C VAL A 315 15.23 -8.16 1.64
N PHE A 316 14.29 -7.29 1.96
CA PHE A 316 13.37 -6.67 1.00
C PHE A 316 13.42 -5.14 1.09
N PHE A 317 13.35 -4.48 -0.07
CA PHE A 317 13.36 -3.02 -0.15
C PHE A 317 12.01 -2.50 -0.60
N ASN A 318 11.41 -1.63 0.21
CA ASN A 318 10.21 -0.91 -0.14
C ASN A 318 10.57 0.49 -0.64
N THR A 319 9.91 0.93 -1.70
CA THR A 319 10.01 2.30 -2.20
C THR A 319 9.06 3.20 -1.42
N VAL A 320 9.60 4.29 -0.85
CA VAL A 320 8.79 5.36 -0.29
C VAL A 320 8.36 6.30 -1.42
N PHE A 321 7.05 6.39 -1.63
CA PHE A 321 6.45 7.35 -2.57
C PHE A 321 5.99 8.61 -1.85
N GLU A 322 5.41 8.44 -0.67
CA GLU A 322 4.96 9.50 0.22
C GLU A 322 5.32 9.11 1.67
N PRO A 323 5.63 10.10 2.53
CA PRO A 323 5.73 11.52 2.20
C PRO A 323 6.98 11.82 1.35
N ARG A 324 6.86 12.76 0.41
CA ARG A 324 7.87 12.98 -0.65
C ARG A 324 9.26 13.28 -0.12
N GLU A 325 9.38 14.02 0.98
CA GLU A 325 10.64 14.35 1.66
C GLU A 325 11.43 13.15 2.17
N HIS A 326 10.78 11.98 2.28
CA HIS A 326 11.41 10.72 2.64
C HIS A 326 11.59 9.78 1.43
N SER A 327 11.16 10.19 0.24
CA SER A 327 11.39 9.43 -0.99
C SER A 327 12.81 9.64 -1.50
N LEU A 328 13.45 8.60 -2.06
CA LEU A 328 14.70 8.78 -2.82
C LEU A 328 14.53 9.78 -3.98
N ARG A 329 13.29 9.98 -4.47
CA ARG A 329 12.96 10.99 -5.50
C ARG A 329 13.14 12.43 -5.05
N SER A 330 13.31 12.71 -3.75
CA SER A 330 13.59 14.06 -3.25
C SER A 330 15.08 14.35 -3.08
N MET A 331 15.96 13.37 -3.31
CA MET A 331 17.40 13.57 -3.24
C MET A 331 17.88 14.43 -4.42
N LYS A 332 18.94 15.20 -4.21
CA LYS A 332 19.65 15.85 -5.32
C LYS A 332 20.41 14.79 -6.11
N ASN A 333 20.65 15.05 -7.40
CA ASN A 333 21.40 14.12 -8.24
C ASN A 333 22.79 13.80 -7.71
N ASP A 334 23.51 14.78 -7.16
CA ASP A 334 24.84 14.55 -6.61
C ASP A 334 24.78 13.56 -5.44
N ASP A 335 23.84 13.76 -4.51
CA ASP A 335 23.63 12.87 -3.36
C ASP A 335 23.16 11.47 -3.81
N LEU A 336 22.28 11.40 -4.81
CA LEU A 336 21.76 10.14 -5.34
C LEU A 336 22.83 9.36 -6.13
N ALA A 337 23.71 10.08 -6.84
CA ALA A 337 24.86 9.51 -7.53
C ALA A 337 25.91 9.00 -6.54
N GLU A 338 26.11 9.68 -5.40
CA GLU A 338 26.95 9.20 -4.31
C GLU A 338 26.41 7.87 -3.75
N VAL A 339 25.10 7.79 -3.47
CA VAL A 339 24.46 6.53 -3.04
C VAL A 339 24.64 5.44 -4.09
N LEU A 340 24.45 5.75 -5.38
CA LEU A 340 24.63 4.78 -6.45
C LEU A 340 26.06 4.24 -6.47
N HIS A 341 27.06 5.12 -6.42
CA HIS A 341 28.46 4.75 -6.39
C HIS A 341 28.76 3.83 -5.21
N HIS A 342 28.27 4.20 -4.03
CA HIS A 342 28.43 3.42 -2.81
C HIS A 342 27.85 2.00 -2.94
N TYR A 343 26.66 1.89 -3.54
CA TYR A 343 26.03 0.60 -3.78
C TYR A 343 26.74 -0.23 -4.85
N GLU A 344 27.25 0.39 -5.92
CA GLU A 344 28.00 -0.30 -6.97
C GLU A 344 29.34 -0.82 -6.46
N ASP A 345 29.99 -0.09 -5.54
CA ASP A 345 31.19 -0.58 -4.87
C ASP A 345 30.89 -1.77 -3.96
N TYR A 346 29.82 -1.69 -3.17
CA TYR A 346 29.40 -2.83 -2.35
C TYR A 346 28.96 -4.03 -3.19
N GLN A 347 28.31 -3.80 -4.34
CA GLN A 347 27.89 -4.86 -5.26
C GLN A 347 29.08 -5.70 -5.78
N LYS A 348 30.25 -5.08 -5.99
CA LYS A 348 31.46 -5.78 -6.48
C LYS A 348 32.01 -6.80 -5.48
N VAL A 349 31.80 -6.56 -4.19
CA VAL A 349 32.28 -7.43 -3.11
C VAL A 349 31.18 -8.37 -2.57
N LEU A 350 30.00 -8.34 -3.18
CA LEU A 350 28.87 -9.19 -2.80
C LEU A 350 29.03 -10.61 -3.37
N GLU A 351 29.54 -11.53 -2.55
CA GLU A 351 29.84 -12.92 -2.91
C GLU A 351 28.61 -13.73 -3.33
N ASP A 352 28.82 -14.70 -4.24
CA ASP A 352 27.81 -15.63 -4.76
C ASP A 352 28.08 -17.05 -4.25
N GLU A 353 27.62 -17.40 -3.06
CA GLU A 353 27.92 -18.74 -2.51
C GLU A 353 26.68 -19.63 -2.25
N ASP A 354 25.44 -19.11 -2.30
CA ASP A 354 24.23 -19.95 -2.08
C ASP A 354 22.93 -19.36 -2.65
N ALA A 355 21.87 -20.18 -2.78
CA ALA A 355 20.56 -19.80 -3.32
C ALA A 355 19.87 -18.66 -2.56
N GLY A 356 20.02 -18.60 -1.23
CA GLY A 356 19.54 -17.48 -0.39
C GLY A 356 20.39 -16.21 -0.54
N LEU A 357 21.70 -16.33 -0.78
CA LEU A 357 22.57 -15.19 -1.09
C LEU A 357 22.19 -14.60 -2.46
N SER A 358 21.78 -15.44 -3.41
CA SER A 358 21.35 -15.02 -4.75
C SER A 358 20.12 -14.10 -4.74
N ILE A 359 19.17 -14.27 -3.82
CA ILE A 359 17.94 -13.46 -3.81
C ILE A 359 18.19 -12.07 -3.24
N ASN A 360 19.01 -11.95 -2.19
CA ASN A 360 19.42 -10.67 -1.63
C ASN A 360 20.19 -9.85 -2.68
N LYS A 361 21.13 -10.49 -3.39
CA LYS A 361 21.85 -9.87 -4.51
C LYS A 361 20.90 -9.40 -5.61
N ARG A 362 19.95 -10.24 -6.05
CA ARG A 362 18.96 -9.83 -7.05
C ARG A 362 18.13 -8.62 -6.61
N ARG A 363 17.70 -8.57 -5.34
CA ARG A 363 16.93 -7.43 -4.81
C ARG A 363 17.77 -6.17 -4.67
N PHE A 364 19.01 -6.30 -4.24
CA PHE A 364 19.95 -5.19 -4.16
C PHE A 364 20.27 -4.63 -5.56
N ASN A 365 20.49 -5.51 -6.55
CA ASN A 365 20.64 -5.10 -7.95
C ASN A 365 19.39 -4.38 -8.48
N GLY A 366 18.19 -4.81 -8.08
CA GLY A 366 16.95 -4.13 -8.40
C GLY A 366 16.87 -2.71 -7.81
N LEU A 367 17.36 -2.52 -6.58
CA LEU A 367 17.47 -1.21 -5.94
C LEU A 367 18.49 -0.30 -6.65
N ILE A 368 19.65 -0.83 -7.02
CA ILE A 368 20.66 -0.12 -7.83
C ILE A 368 20.05 0.35 -9.15
N GLU A 369 19.34 -0.52 -9.86
CA GLU A 369 18.72 -0.16 -11.13
C GLU A 369 17.60 0.88 -10.95
N GLN A 370 16.83 0.80 -9.86
CA GLN A 370 15.86 1.83 -9.50
C GLN A 370 16.54 3.20 -9.34
N ILE A 371 17.67 3.27 -8.65
CA ILE A 371 18.42 4.53 -8.46
C ILE A 371 18.97 5.05 -9.80
N ARG A 372 19.49 4.16 -10.67
CA ARG A 372 19.92 4.55 -12.03
C ARG A 372 18.77 5.15 -12.85
N ILE A 373 17.58 4.58 -12.73
CA ILE A 373 16.39 5.12 -13.41
C ILE A 373 16.04 6.49 -12.84
N LEU A 374 16.08 6.67 -11.52
CA LEU A 374 15.81 7.97 -10.90
C LEU A 374 16.79 9.06 -11.37
N LEU A 375 18.08 8.75 -11.49
CA LEU A 375 19.09 9.67 -12.04
C LEU A 375 18.85 9.99 -13.53
N LYS A 376 18.31 9.04 -14.31
CA LYS A 376 17.98 9.24 -15.73
C LYS A 376 16.66 9.97 -15.94
N GLU A 377 15.70 9.80 -15.03
CA GLU A 377 14.44 10.56 -15.03
C GLU A 377 14.75 12.07 -15.03
N ASP A 378 15.92 12.47 -14.52
CA ASP A 378 16.38 13.86 -14.46
C ASP A 378 17.01 14.43 -15.75
N ASP A 379 17.22 13.67 -16.82
CA ASP A 379 17.58 14.30 -18.13
C ASP A 379 16.33 14.89 -18.84
N ASP A 380 15.12 14.42 -18.48
CA ASP A 380 13.84 14.93 -19.01
C ASP A 380 12.94 15.58 -17.93
N ALA A 381 13.19 15.35 -16.63
CA ALA A 381 12.34 15.82 -15.52
C ALA A 381 13.01 16.78 -14.52
N ASN A 382 14.28 17.18 -14.72
CA ASN A 382 14.89 18.28 -13.95
C ASN A 382 14.46 19.68 -14.39
N HIS A 383 13.51 19.79 -15.30
CA HIS A 383 12.57 20.88 -15.12
C HIS A 383 11.84 20.60 -13.82
N VAL A 384 12.35 21.20 -12.75
CA VAL A 384 11.52 21.77 -11.68
C VAL A 384 10.24 22.23 -12.38
N GLN A 385 9.19 21.42 -12.30
CA GLN A 385 7.88 22.02 -12.38
C GLN A 385 7.86 22.83 -11.11
N ALA A 386 8.07 24.13 -11.31
CA ALA A 386 7.74 25.14 -10.33
C ALA A 386 6.41 24.72 -9.67
N PRO A 387 6.20 25.00 -8.37
CA PRO A 387 4.90 24.77 -7.74
C PRO A 387 3.82 25.15 -8.75
N LEU A 388 2.95 24.18 -9.07
CA LEU A 388 1.99 24.26 -10.18
C LEU A 388 1.52 25.70 -10.25
N SER A 389 1.71 26.35 -11.40
CA SER A 389 1.32 27.75 -11.48
C SER A 389 -0.13 27.84 -11.02
N ASP A 390 -0.45 28.93 -10.36
CA ASP A 390 -1.81 29.37 -10.06
C ASP A 390 -2.85 28.93 -11.11
N LYS A 391 -2.50 29.13 -12.38
CA LYS A 391 -3.33 28.77 -13.53
C LYS A 391 -3.56 27.27 -13.69
N GLU A 392 -2.60 26.43 -13.33
CA GLU A 392 -2.63 24.97 -13.40
C GLU A 392 -3.36 24.34 -12.22
N VAL A 393 -3.15 24.84 -11.00
CA VAL A 393 -3.93 24.44 -9.81
C VAL A 393 -5.40 24.79 -10.02
N PHE A 394 -5.69 26.00 -10.50
CA PHE A 394 -7.04 26.43 -10.85
C PHE A 394 -7.69 25.54 -11.91
N ARG A 395 -6.95 25.18 -12.95
CA ARG A 395 -7.45 24.31 -14.03
C ARG A 395 -7.78 22.90 -13.49
N ALA A 396 -6.96 22.36 -12.60
CA ALA A 396 -7.20 21.07 -11.95
C ALA A 396 -8.41 21.10 -10.99
N TRP A 397 -8.55 22.18 -10.21
CA TRP A 397 -9.71 22.40 -9.34
C TRP A 397 -11.01 22.58 -10.11
N LYS A 398 -10.99 23.40 -11.16
CA LYS A 398 -12.11 23.63 -12.08
C LYS A 398 -12.55 22.35 -12.78
N GLN A 399 -11.60 21.52 -13.21
CA GLN A 399 -11.88 20.19 -13.76
C GLN A 399 -12.55 19.28 -12.72
N THR A 400 -12.06 19.27 -11.48
CA THR A 400 -12.59 18.45 -10.39
C THR A 400 -14.01 18.85 -9.99
N LEU A 401 -14.27 20.16 -9.85
CA LEU A 401 -15.60 20.70 -9.57
C LEU A 401 -16.56 20.47 -10.73
N SER A 402 -16.12 20.64 -11.98
CA SER A 402 -16.94 20.35 -13.17
C SER A 402 -17.30 18.86 -13.28
N ASN A 403 -16.39 17.96 -12.91
CA ASN A 403 -16.64 16.52 -12.91
C ASN A 403 -17.65 16.15 -11.81
N ARG A 404 -17.54 16.77 -10.62
CA ARG A 404 -18.46 16.54 -9.49
C ARG A 404 -19.82 17.22 -9.65
N SER A 405 -19.91 18.30 -10.42
CA SER A 405 -21.16 18.95 -10.82
C SER A 405 -22.10 17.97 -11.52
N ALA A 406 -21.57 17.17 -12.44
CA ALA A 406 -22.35 16.17 -13.17
C ALA A 406 -22.84 15.02 -12.26
N GLU A 407 -22.05 14.66 -11.24
CA GLU A 407 -22.44 13.66 -10.24
C GLU A 407 -23.53 14.18 -9.28
N ILE A 408 -23.49 15.48 -8.93
CA ILE A 408 -24.49 16.12 -8.05
C ILE A 408 -25.84 16.30 -8.76
N GLU A 409 -25.85 16.66 -10.05
CA GLU A 409 -27.08 16.78 -10.85
C GLU A 409 -27.79 15.44 -11.09
N ALA A 410 -27.07 14.31 -11.01
CA ALA A 410 -27.61 12.98 -11.21
C ALA A 410 -28.31 12.38 -9.97
N VAL A 411 -28.34 13.09 -8.83
CA VAL A 411 -28.85 12.52 -7.57
C VAL A 411 -30.34 12.75 -7.37
N THR A 412 -31.12 11.67 -7.29
CA THR A 412 -32.59 11.69 -7.12
C THR A 412 -33.07 11.68 -5.66
N SER A 413 -32.19 11.53 -4.66
CA SER A 413 -32.59 11.45 -3.25
C SER A 413 -32.36 12.75 -2.45
N ARG A 414 -33.39 13.21 -1.72
CA ARG A 414 -33.33 14.44 -0.90
C ARG A 414 -32.23 14.43 0.18
N SER A 415 -31.83 13.26 0.67
CA SER A 415 -30.81 13.13 1.71
C SER A 415 -29.40 13.43 1.20
N VAL A 416 -29.07 13.03 -0.02
CA VAL A 416 -27.76 13.28 -0.63
C VAL A 416 -27.65 14.73 -1.10
N ALA A 417 -28.73 15.31 -1.61
CA ALA A 417 -28.79 16.76 -1.87
C ALA A 417 -28.56 17.58 -0.59
N LYS A 418 -29.10 17.12 0.55
CA LYS A 418 -28.87 17.75 1.86
C LYS A 418 -27.40 17.62 2.30
N ALA A 419 -26.78 16.45 2.13
CA ALA A 419 -25.37 16.24 2.45
C ALA A 419 -24.41 17.05 1.56
N ALA A 420 -24.69 17.15 0.27
CA ALA A 420 -23.94 17.98 -0.68
C ALA A 420 -24.06 19.47 -0.32
N LYS A 421 -25.25 19.93 0.08
CA LYS A 421 -25.48 21.29 0.55
C LYS A 421 -24.71 21.60 1.84
N VAL A 422 -24.63 20.65 2.77
CA VAL A 422 -23.80 20.77 3.99
C VAL A 422 -22.31 20.82 3.64
N ALA A 423 -21.84 20.05 2.66
CA ALA A 423 -20.44 20.10 2.22
C ALA A 423 -20.09 21.44 1.54
N LEU A 424 -20.98 21.96 0.69
CA LEU A 424 -20.83 23.29 0.08
C LEU A 424 -20.85 24.41 1.14
N GLN A 425 -21.68 24.27 2.18
CA GLN A 425 -21.73 25.18 3.31
C GLN A 425 -20.40 25.20 4.09
N LYS A 426 -19.76 24.05 4.30
CA LYS A 426 -18.44 23.98 4.94
C LYS A 426 -17.34 24.66 4.10
N ILE A 427 -17.41 24.49 2.78
CA ILE A 427 -16.49 25.19 1.85
C ILE A 427 -16.72 26.70 1.91
N PHE A 428 -17.98 27.15 1.93
CA PHE A 428 -18.34 28.56 2.09
C PHE A 428 -17.82 29.15 3.40
N GLU A 429 -18.01 28.43 4.52
CA GLU A 429 -17.59 28.88 5.84
C GLU A 429 -16.07 29.04 5.95
N ALA A 430 -15.33 28.17 5.26
CA ALA A 430 -13.88 28.21 5.15
C ALA A 430 -13.35 29.31 4.22
N LEU A 431 -14.20 30.05 3.50
CA LEU A 431 -13.74 31.17 2.66
C LEU A 431 -13.26 32.35 3.53
N PRO A 432 -12.10 32.93 3.22
CA PRO A 432 -11.40 33.83 4.14
C PRO A 432 -11.99 35.24 4.20
N SER A 433 -12.75 35.69 3.20
CA SER A 433 -13.27 37.06 3.15
C SER A 433 -14.78 37.17 2.96
N HIS A 434 -15.36 38.25 3.49
CA HIS A 434 -16.78 38.57 3.35
C HIS A 434 -17.18 38.82 1.88
N SER A 435 -16.25 39.28 1.05
CA SER A 435 -16.45 39.45 -0.40
C SER A 435 -16.59 38.09 -1.10
N LEU A 436 -15.71 37.13 -0.81
CA LEU A 436 -15.75 35.77 -1.38
C LEU A 436 -16.98 35.00 -0.91
N LYS A 437 -17.35 35.17 0.37
CA LYS A 437 -18.61 34.67 0.90
C LYS A 437 -19.79 35.31 0.18
N LYS A 438 -19.84 36.63 -0.01
CA LYS A 438 -20.91 37.29 -0.75
C LYS A 438 -21.03 36.77 -2.21
N THR A 439 -19.94 36.64 -2.94
CA THR A 439 -19.91 36.07 -4.30
C THR A 439 -20.36 34.60 -4.32
N PHE A 440 -19.89 33.78 -3.36
CA PHE A 440 -20.35 32.40 -3.23
C PHE A 440 -21.85 32.31 -2.92
N ASN A 441 -22.38 33.16 -2.04
CA ASN A 441 -23.81 33.17 -1.70
C ASN A 441 -24.69 33.70 -2.84
N ASP A 442 -24.23 34.75 -3.54
CA ASP A 442 -24.95 35.35 -4.66
C ASP A 442 -24.93 34.43 -5.90
N GLU A 443 -23.90 33.57 -6.06
CA GLU A 443 -23.72 32.71 -7.25
C GLU A 443 -24.05 31.21 -7.04
N ILE A 444 -23.74 30.61 -5.89
CA ILE A 444 -24.05 29.20 -5.58
C ILE A 444 -25.42 29.07 -4.88
N GLY A 445 -25.87 30.13 -4.20
CA GLY A 445 -27.16 30.13 -3.50
C GLY A 445 -28.39 30.08 -4.41
N ARG A 446 -28.27 30.47 -5.69
CA ARG A 446 -29.43 30.61 -6.59
C ARG A 446 -29.26 30.16 -8.05
N ALA A 447 -28.10 29.67 -8.52
CA ALA A 447 -27.93 29.28 -9.93
C ALA A 447 -27.22 27.91 -10.15
N PRO A 448 -27.48 27.22 -11.29
CA PRO A 448 -26.82 25.95 -11.63
C PRO A 448 -25.30 26.11 -11.82
N VAL A 449 -24.55 25.12 -11.33
CA VAL A 449 -23.07 25.06 -11.24
C VAL A 449 -22.35 25.33 -12.57
N LYS A 450 -23.03 25.11 -13.70
CA LYS A 450 -22.50 25.34 -15.06
C LYS A 450 -22.13 26.81 -15.36
N THR A 451 -22.70 27.79 -14.66
CA THR A 451 -22.48 29.23 -14.93
C THR A 451 -21.26 29.82 -14.20
N LEU A 452 -20.82 29.20 -13.10
CA LEU A 452 -19.61 29.61 -12.34
C LEU A 452 -18.32 29.44 -13.15
N ILE A 453 -18.30 28.44 -14.04
CA ILE A 453 -17.12 28.02 -14.80
C ILE A 453 -16.73 29.04 -15.89
N THR A 454 -17.67 29.86 -16.37
CA THR A 454 -17.45 30.76 -17.51
C THR A 454 -17.10 32.20 -17.13
N ARG A 455 -17.15 32.59 -15.84
CA ARG A 455 -17.05 34.00 -15.42
C ARG A 455 -15.87 34.37 -14.53
N LEU A 456 -15.16 33.39 -13.96
CA LEU A 456 -13.93 33.67 -13.20
C LEU A 456 -12.80 34.11 -14.14
N THR A 457 -12.26 35.30 -13.89
CA THR A 457 -11.15 35.87 -14.64
C THR A 457 -9.81 35.53 -13.99
N GLU A 458 -8.72 35.73 -14.73
CA GLU A 458 -7.36 35.47 -14.23
C GLU A 458 -6.97 36.33 -13.01
N ASN A 459 -7.60 37.50 -12.85
CA ASN A 459 -7.37 38.38 -11.69
C ASN A 459 -8.11 37.92 -10.41
N ASP A 460 -9.29 37.29 -10.56
CA ASP A 460 -10.03 36.73 -9.42
C ASP A 460 -9.25 35.58 -8.77
N TRP A 461 -8.51 34.84 -9.59
CA TRP A 461 -7.66 33.74 -9.13
C TRP A 461 -6.37 34.22 -8.43
N LYS A 462 -5.67 35.22 -8.98
CA LYS A 462 -4.47 35.79 -8.33
C LYS A 462 -4.75 36.32 -6.92
N THR A 463 -5.94 36.88 -6.73
CA THR A 463 -6.36 37.41 -5.42
C THR A 463 -6.57 36.27 -4.41
N LEU A 464 -7.19 35.16 -4.83
CA LEU A 464 -7.39 33.97 -3.99
C LEU A 464 -6.07 33.29 -3.58
N HIS A 465 -5.10 33.19 -4.50
CA HIS A 465 -3.79 32.61 -4.20
C HIS A 465 -3.00 33.45 -3.19
N ASN A 466 -2.94 34.77 -3.39
CA ASN A 466 -2.20 35.67 -2.51
C ASN A 466 -2.76 35.69 -1.07
N GLU A 467 -4.09 35.64 -0.89
CA GLU A 467 -4.68 35.58 0.45
C GLU A 467 -4.48 34.20 1.13
N PHE A 468 -4.38 33.11 0.35
CA PHE A 468 -4.17 31.76 0.89
C PHE A 468 -2.70 31.49 1.26
N VAL A 469 -1.76 32.03 0.48
CA VAL A 469 -0.31 31.94 0.74
C VAL A 469 0.09 32.84 1.91
N ALA A 470 -0.45 34.06 1.99
CA ALA A 470 -0.19 34.96 3.12
C ALA A 470 -0.65 34.38 4.48
N GLY A 471 -1.65 33.50 4.49
CA GLY A 471 -2.11 32.81 5.71
C GLY A 471 -1.20 31.68 6.21
N PHE A 472 -0.25 31.22 5.40
CA PHE A 472 0.71 30.16 5.75
C PHE A 472 2.04 30.70 6.32
N ASP A 473 2.40 31.95 6.02
CA ASP A 473 3.65 32.57 6.53
C ASP A 473 3.51 33.21 7.92
N GLU A 474 2.30 33.31 8.48
CA GLU A 474 2.06 33.92 9.80
C GLU A 474 1.59 32.95 10.90
N ASN A 475 1.70 31.62 10.75
CA ASN A 475 1.40 30.65 11.83
C ASN A 475 2.43 29.54 12.00
#